data_AF-W1I1K8-F1
#
_entry.id   AF-W1I1K8-F1
#
_cell.length_a   1.000
_cell.length_b   1.000
_cell.length_c   1.000
_cell.angle_alpha   90.00
_cell.angle_beta   90.00
_cell.angle_gamma   90.00
#
_symmetry.space_group_name_H-M   'P 1'
#
loop_
_entity.id
_entity.type
_entity.pdbx_description
1 polymer ?
#
loop_
_entity_poly.entity_id
_entity_poly.type
_entity_poly.pdbx_seq_one_letter_code
_entity_poly.pdbx_strand_id
1 'polypeptide(L)' 'MTEHTEKDVLMKCTKCGYEEEVPRWLIDELFPNEPEENYMMHCPECDHKMIVKK' A
#
# COMPACT_ATOMS: atom_id res chain seq x y z
N MET A 1 -9.27 -11.71 22.55
CA MET A 1 -9.14 -11.42 21.12
C MET A 1 -8.25 -10.19 21.04
N THR A 2 -6.95 -10.40 20.83
CA THR A 2 -5.99 -9.28 20.79
C THR A 2 -6.37 -8.42 19.60
N GLU A 3 -6.70 -7.17 19.89
CA GLU A 3 -6.93 -6.10 18.95
C GLU A 3 -5.70 -6.01 18.03
N HIS A 4 -5.80 -6.67 16.87
CA HIS A 4 -4.94 -6.32 15.76
C HIS A 4 -5.43 -4.94 15.36
N THR A 5 -4.75 -3.90 15.85
CA THR A 5 -4.78 -2.60 15.20
C THR A 5 -4.08 -2.81 13.86
N GLU A 6 -4.78 -3.45 12.93
CA GLU A 6 -4.36 -3.63 11.55
C GLU A 6 -4.15 -2.22 11.02
N LYS A 7 -2.89 -1.78 10.96
CA LYS A 7 -2.57 -0.50 10.37
C LYS A 7 -2.74 -0.70 8.87
N ASP A 8 -3.81 -0.17 8.32
CA ASP A 8 -4.00 -0.15 6.88
C ASP A 8 -3.13 0.94 6.26
N VAL A 9 -2.49 0.61 5.15
CA VAL A 9 -1.68 1.52 4.35
C VAL A 9 -2.54 1.95 3.17
N LEU A 10 -2.96 3.23 3.16
CA LEU A 10 -3.72 3.76 2.04
C LEU A 10 -2.77 4.07 0.87
N MET A 11 -2.86 3.27 -0.20
CA MET A 11 -2.13 3.45 -1.44
C MET A 11 -2.93 4.35 -2.36
N LYS A 12 -2.29 5.35 -2.98
CA LYS A 12 -2.92 6.22 -3.97
C LYS A 12 -2.14 6.24 -5.28
N CYS A 13 -2.83 6.04 -6.39
CA CYS A 13 -2.28 6.30 -7.71
C CYS A 13 -2.16 7.80 -7.96
N THR A 14 -0.96 8.24 -8.34
CA THR A 14 -0.67 9.65 -8.64
C THR A 14 -1.29 10.15 -9.94
N LYS A 15 -1.72 9.24 -10.82
CA LYS A 15 -2.23 9.57 -12.16
C LYS A 15 -3.75 9.57 -12.25
N CYS A 16 -4.39 8.45 -11.91
CA CYS A 16 -5.85 8.32 -11.97
C CYS A 16 -6.54 8.70 -10.65
N GLY A 17 -5.79 8.79 -9.55
CA GLY A 17 -6.34 9.09 -8.23
C GLY A 17 -6.97 7.88 -7.53
N TYR A 18 -6.87 6.68 -8.10
CA TYR A 18 -7.32 5.43 -7.46
C TYR A 18 -6.70 5.26 -6.07
N GLU A 19 -7.52 4.93 -5.08
CA GLU A 19 -7.12 4.74 -3.69
C GLU A 19 -7.51 3.34 -3.25
N GLU A 20 -6.58 2.63 -2.60
CA GLU A 20 -6.77 1.27 -2.10
C GLU A 20 -6.15 1.13 -0.72
N GLU A 21 -6.90 0.55 0.21
CA GLU A 21 -6.44 0.26 1.56
C GLU A 21 -5.78 -1.11 1.55
N VAL A 22 -4.47 -1.14 1.76
CA VAL A 22 -3.70 -2.37 1.79
C VAL A 22 -3.25 -2.65 3.21
N PRO A 23 -3.62 -3.81 3.80
CA PRO A 23 -3.19 -4.14 5.14
C PRO A 23 -1.67 -4.23 5.24
N ARG A 24 -1.08 -3.65 6.29
CA ARG A 24 0.37 -3.64 6.45
C ARG A 24 0.98 -5.04 6.54
N TRP A 25 0.27 -6.02 7.11
CA TRP A 25 0.74 -7.40 7.17
C TRP A 25 0.95 -8.00 5.78
N LEU A 26 0.08 -7.65 4.82
CA LEU A 26 0.19 -8.11 3.43
C LEU A 26 1.41 -7.46 2.78
N ILE A 27 1.66 -6.18 3.10
CA ILE A 27 2.85 -5.49 2.60
C ILE A 27 4.13 -6.08 3.21
N ASP A 28 4.16 -6.36 4.52
CA ASP A 28 5.29 -7.01 5.17
C ASP A 28 5.52 -8.43 4.62
N GLU A 29 4.47 -9.13 4.18
CA GLU A 29 4.60 -10.46 3.54
C GLU A 29 5.12 -10.35 2.10
N LEU A 30 4.62 -9.39 1.32
CA LEU A 30 5.03 -9.16 -0.07
C LEU A 30 6.42 -8.50 -0.17
N PHE A 31 6.73 -7.62 0.77
CA PHE A 31 7.93 -6.77 0.80
C PHE A 31 8.60 -6.80 2.19
N PRO A 32 9.07 -7.96 2.67
CA PRO A 32 9.57 -8.14 4.04
C PRO A 32 10.83 -7.35 4.38
N ASN A 33 11.52 -6.81 3.38
CA ASN A 33 12.76 -6.05 3.55
C ASN A 33 12.68 -4.61 3.04
N GLU A 34 11.52 -4.18 2.52
CA GLU A 34 11.38 -2.83 1.98
C GLU A 34 10.82 -1.87 3.04
N PRO A 35 11.40 -0.68 3.19
CA PRO A 35 10.82 0.35 4.03
C PRO A 35 9.50 0.86 3.43
N GLU A 36 8.60 1.37 4.28
CA GLU A 36 7.25 1.78 3.84
C GLU A 36 7.22 2.80 2.70
N GLU A 37 8.27 3.60 2.59
CA GLU A 37 8.40 4.64 1.58
C GLU A 37 8.78 4.08 0.20
N ASN A 38 9.22 2.83 0.14
CA ASN A 38 9.67 2.17 -1.08
C ASN A 38 8.68 1.13 -1.61
N TYR A 39 7.48 1.03 -1.04
CA TYR A 39 6.45 0.17 -1.59
C TYR A 39 6.05 0.67 -2.99
N MET A 40 6.52 -0.05 -4.01
CA MET A 40 6.26 0.24 -5.41
C MET A 40 5.17 -0.71 -5.92
N MET A 41 3.92 -0.30 -5.73
CA MET A 41 2.74 -0.94 -6.31
C MET A 41 2.38 -0.27 -7.63
N HIS A 42 1.86 -1.05 -8.58
CA HIS A 42 1.29 -0.52 -9.82
C HIS A 42 -0.23 -0.46 -9.72
N CYS A 43 -0.80 0.63 -10.23
CA CYS A 43 -2.23 0.84 -10.21
C CYS A 43 -2.93 -0.11 -11.18
N PRO A 44 -3.93 -0.91 -10.74
CA PRO A 44 -4.64 -1.83 -11.62
C PRO A 44 -5.37 -1.10 -12.78
N GLU A 45 -5.82 0.13 -12.54
CA GLU A 45 -6.57 0.91 -13.54
C GLU A 45 -5.72 1.50 -14.67
N CYS A 46 -4.45 1.86 -14.40
CA CYS A 46 -3.66 2.64 -15.36
C CYS A 46 -2.17 2.25 -15.42
N ASP A 47 -1.81 1.18 -14.72
CA ASP A 47 -0.46 0.61 -14.58
C ASP A 47 0.60 1.65 -14.18
N HIS A 48 0.14 2.71 -13.51
CA HIS A 48 0.98 3.81 -13.05
C HIS A 48 1.39 3.58 -11.60
N LYS A 49 2.52 4.16 -11.21
CA LYS A 49 3.05 4.03 -9.86
C LYS A 49 2.04 4.54 -8.82
N MET A 50 1.76 3.70 -7.83
CA MET A 50 1.05 4.08 -6.61
C MET A 50 2.06 4.48 -5.53
N ILE A 51 1.64 5.39 -4.67
CA ILE A 51 2.42 5.88 -3.53
C ILE A 51 1.61 5.71 -2.25
N VAL A 52 2.28 5.47 -1.14
CA VAL A 52 1.64 5.46 0.17
C VAL A 52 1.20 6.88 0.52
N LYS A 53 -0.07 7.04 0.86
CA LYS A 53 -0.65 8.28 1.36
C LYS A 53 -0.54 8.27 2.89
N LYS A 54 0.38 9.09 3.41
CA LYS A 54 0.52 9.39 4.85
C LYS A 54 -0.57 10.32 5.34
#